data_AF-M8C229-F1
#
_entry.id   AF-M8C229-F1
#
_cell.length_a   1.000
_cell.length_b   1.000
_cell.length_c   1.000
_cell.angle_alpha   90.00
_cell.angle_beta   90.00
_cell.angle_gamma   90.00
#
_symmetry.space_group_name_H-M   'P 1'
#
loop_
_entity.id
_entity.type
_entity.pdbx_description
1 polymer ?
#
loop_
_entity_poly.entity_id
_entity_poly.type
_entity_poly.pdbx_seq_one_letter_code
_entity_poly.pdbx_strand_id
1 'polypeptide(L)'
;MGPPSFSGFSSSNHFASMDIGGFDMICSGRDKIETPKQFQQAEDTVNRLDLDGLVVIGGDDSNTNACLLGEYFRGRNLKTRVIGCPKTIDGDLKCKEVPTSFGFDTACKLKGV
;
A
#
# COMPACT_ATOMS: atom_id res chain seq x y z
N MET A 1 -20.10 20.47 -3.36
CA MET A 1 -18.93 20.21 -4.23
C MET A 1 -18.49 18.79 -3.97
N GLY A 2 -18.46 17.93 -5.00
CA GLY A 2 -17.92 16.58 -4.85
C GLY A 2 -16.40 16.62 -4.66
N PRO A 3 -15.79 15.54 -4.14
CA PRO A 3 -14.33 15.43 -4.12
C PRO A 3 -13.80 15.58 -5.57
N PRO A 4 -12.64 16.19 -5.77
CA PRO A 4 -12.04 16.29 -7.10
C PRO A 4 -11.93 14.88 -7.69
N SER A 5 -12.34 14.72 -8.95
CA SER A 5 -12.15 13.47 -9.67
C SER A 5 -10.65 13.25 -9.87
N PHE A 6 -10.05 12.39 -9.05
CA PHE A 6 -8.70 11.89 -9.32
C PHE A 6 -8.76 11.13 -10.65
N SER A 7 -8.13 11.66 -11.69
CA SER A 7 -8.13 11.06 -13.04
C SER A 7 -7.26 9.80 -13.15
N GLY A 8 -6.87 9.21 -12.03
CA GLY A 8 -5.93 8.09 -11.97
C GLY A 8 -4.48 8.50 -12.19
N PHE A 9 -3.60 7.51 -12.13
CA PHE A 9 -2.23 7.64 -12.62
C PHE A 9 -2.24 7.63 -14.15
N SER A 10 -1.67 8.67 -14.75
CA SER A 10 -1.44 8.79 -16.19
C SER A 10 0.07 8.88 -16.44
N SER A 11 0.51 8.48 -17.64
CA SER A 11 1.88 8.69 -18.10
C SER A 11 2.33 10.15 -17.89
N SER A 12 1.43 11.11 -18.10
CA SER A 12 1.71 12.55 -17.92
C SER A 12 1.96 12.95 -16.46
N ASN A 13 1.40 12.22 -15.49
CA ASN A 13 1.55 12.52 -14.06
C ASN A 13 2.60 11.63 -13.38
N HIS A 14 3.05 10.55 -14.05
CA HIS A 14 4.02 9.62 -13.51
C HIS A 14 5.46 10.13 -13.60
N PHE A 15 5.82 10.82 -14.69
CA PHE A 15 7.19 11.32 -14.90
C PHE A 15 7.68 12.28 -13.81
N ALA A 16 6.77 13.01 -13.16
CA ALA A 16 7.11 14.02 -12.17
C ALA A 16 7.68 13.46 -10.86
N SER A 17 7.53 12.15 -10.58
CA SER A 17 8.05 11.50 -9.37
C SER A 17 8.99 10.34 -9.64
N MET A 18 9.38 10.10 -10.91
CA MET A 18 10.34 9.05 -11.23
C MET A 18 11.70 9.38 -10.60
N ASP A 19 12.26 8.42 -9.87
CA ASP A 19 13.53 8.53 -9.16
C ASP A 19 13.62 9.63 -8.08
N ILE A 20 12.47 10.18 -7.66
CA ILE A 20 12.37 11.13 -6.55
C ILE A 20 11.92 10.38 -5.28
N GLY A 21 12.56 10.70 -4.14
CA GLY A 21 12.17 10.16 -2.84
C GLY A 21 10.88 10.78 -2.29
N GLY A 22 10.33 10.18 -1.23
CA GLY A 22 9.12 10.68 -0.54
C GLY A 22 7.84 9.93 -0.91
N PHE A 23 6.74 10.27 -0.23
CA PHE A 23 5.39 9.74 -0.48
C PHE A 23 4.43 10.82 -1.00
N ASP A 24 4.95 11.97 -1.42
CA ASP A 24 4.21 13.19 -1.67
C ASP A 24 3.22 13.09 -2.85
N MET A 25 3.37 12.09 -3.72
CA MET A 25 2.48 11.85 -4.85
C MET A 25 1.04 11.52 -4.42
N ILE A 26 0.86 10.70 -3.37
CA ILE A 26 -0.45 10.29 -2.84
C ILE A 26 -0.55 10.40 -1.32
N CYS A 27 0.50 10.91 -0.66
CA CYS A 27 0.71 10.92 0.77
C CYS A 27 0.74 9.51 1.39
N SER A 28 0.87 9.44 2.72
CA SER A 28 0.84 8.19 3.47
C SER A 28 0.07 8.36 4.77
N GLY A 29 -0.55 7.29 5.25
CA GLY A 29 -1.22 7.21 6.56
C GLY A 29 -0.72 6.02 7.38
N ARG A 30 -1.22 5.90 8.62
CA ARG A 30 -0.93 4.78 9.54
C ARG A 30 -2.18 4.11 10.10
N ASP A 31 -3.32 4.32 9.45
CA ASP A 31 -4.60 3.80 9.93
C ASP A 31 -4.63 2.26 9.90
N LYS A 32 -5.18 1.68 10.96
CA LYS A 32 -5.41 0.24 11.08
C LYS A 32 -6.84 -0.12 10.66
N ILE A 33 -6.99 -1.24 9.97
CA ILE A 33 -8.29 -1.80 9.59
C ILE A 33 -8.60 -2.93 10.55
N GLU A 34 -9.51 -2.68 11.49
CA GLU A 34 -9.78 -3.60 12.61
C GLU A 34 -11.26 -3.92 12.76
N THR A 35 -12.14 -2.99 12.40
CA THR A 35 -13.58 -3.12 12.61
C THR A 35 -14.30 -3.67 11.38
N PRO A 36 -15.37 -4.46 11.54
CA PRO A 36 -16.18 -4.96 10.41
C PRO A 36 -16.66 -3.85 9.47
N LYS A 37 -16.94 -2.66 10.01
CA LYS A 37 -17.34 -1.49 9.23
C LYS A 37 -16.22 -1.02 8.29
N GLN A 38 -14.96 -1.01 8.74
CA GLN A 38 -13.83 -0.64 7.90
C GLN A 38 -13.58 -1.67 6.79
N PHE A 39 -13.75 -2.97 7.09
CA PHE A 39 -13.68 -4.03 6.07
C PHE A 39 -14.77 -3.86 5.00
N GLN A 40 -16.01 -3.59 5.42
CA GLN A 40 -17.11 -3.33 4.48
C GLN A 40 -16.83 -2.09 3.62
N GLN A 41 -16.31 -1.01 4.21
CA GLN A 41 -15.93 0.19 3.46
C GLN A 41 -14.84 -0.08 2.41
N ALA A 42 -13.90 -0.99 2.70
CA ALA A 42 -12.90 -1.44 1.74
C ALA A 42 -13.55 -2.23 0.59
N GLU A 43 -14.43 -3.20 0.89
CA GLU A 43 -15.22 -3.96 -0.11
C GLU A 43 -16.04 -3.03 -1.01
N ASP A 44 -16.78 -2.10 -0.43
CA ASP A 44 -17.60 -1.13 -1.16
C ASP A 44 -16.75 -0.27 -2.09
N THR A 45 -15.54 0.12 -1.65
CA THR A 45 -14.63 0.95 -2.43
C THR A 45 -14.03 0.21 -3.61
N VAL A 46 -13.51 -1.01 -3.41
CA VAL A 46 -12.89 -1.77 -4.51
C VAL A 46 -13.92 -2.21 -5.55
N ASN A 47 -15.16 -2.50 -5.14
CA ASN A 47 -16.26 -2.80 -6.04
C ASN A 47 -16.72 -1.56 -6.82
N ARG A 48 -16.89 -0.42 -6.14
CA ARG A 48 -17.29 0.84 -6.79
C ARG A 48 -16.27 1.34 -7.81
N LEU A 49 -14.98 1.09 -7.57
CA LEU A 49 -13.89 1.42 -8.48
C LEU A 49 -13.57 0.31 -9.49
N ASP A 50 -14.29 -0.82 -9.42
CA ASP A 50 -14.11 -2.00 -10.27
C ASP A 50 -12.65 -2.52 -10.33
N LEU A 51 -11.96 -2.56 -9.18
CA LEU A 51 -10.54 -2.89 -9.13
C LEU A 51 -10.28 -4.38 -9.24
N ASP A 52 -9.33 -4.78 -10.09
CA ASP A 52 -8.82 -6.16 -10.14
C ASP A 52 -7.74 -6.42 -9.08
N GLY A 53 -7.10 -5.36 -8.57
CA GLY A 53 -6.04 -5.48 -7.58
C GLY A 53 -5.90 -4.25 -6.67
N LEU A 54 -5.42 -4.50 -5.45
CA LEU A 54 -5.06 -3.52 -4.43
C LEU A 54 -3.63 -3.81 -3.98
N VAL A 55 -2.71 -2.88 -4.24
CA VAL A 55 -1.31 -2.98 -3.79
C VAL A 55 -1.13 -2.13 -2.55
N VAL A 56 -0.69 -2.74 -1.45
CA VAL A 56 -0.43 -2.08 -0.17
C VAL A 56 1.08 -1.97 0.04
N ILE A 57 1.60 -0.75 0.02
CA ILE A 57 3.02 -0.47 0.15
C ILE A 57 3.31 0.02 1.57
N GLY A 58 3.99 -0.78 2.39
CA GLY A 58 4.10 -0.46 3.82
C GLY A 58 4.96 -1.39 4.65
N GLY A 59 5.02 -1.08 5.95
CA GLY A 59 5.75 -1.88 6.94
C GLY A 59 4.95 -3.11 7.38
N ASP A 60 5.31 -3.67 8.52
CA ASP A 60 4.61 -4.79 9.17
C ASP A 60 3.14 -4.47 9.47
N ASP A 61 2.83 -3.30 10.02
CA ASP A 61 1.45 -2.87 10.30
C ASP A 61 0.60 -2.81 9.02
N SER A 62 1.15 -2.25 7.94
CA SER A 62 0.44 -2.14 6.66
C SER A 62 0.28 -3.51 5.98
N ASN A 63 1.29 -4.37 6.05
CA ASN A 63 1.20 -5.73 5.50
C ASN A 63 0.27 -6.62 6.35
N THR A 64 0.08 -6.31 7.63
CA THR A 64 -0.98 -6.92 8.46
C THR A 64 -2.35 -6.54 7.92
N ASN A 65 -2.62 -5.25 7.64
CA ASN A 65 -3.86 -4.83 6.98
C ASN A 65 -4.04 -5.52 5.61
N ALA A 66 -2.97 -5.63 4.81
CA ALA A 66 -3.02 -6.28 3.49
C ALA A 66 -3.41 -7.77 3.61
N CYS A 67 -2.84 -8.48 4.58
CA CYS A 67 -3.18 -9.86 4.87
C CYS A 67 -4.66 -10.01 5.27
N LEU A 68 -5.12 -9.20 6.23
CA LEU A 68 -6.50 -9.24 6.70
C LEU A 68 -7.51 -8.90 5.60
N LEU A 69 -7.23 -7.88 4.79
CA LEU A 69 -8.06 -7.53 3.64
C LEU A 69 -8.06 -8.63 2.58
N GLY A 70 -6.90 -9.24 2.31
CA GLY A 70 -6.79 -10.35 1.36
C GLY A 70 -7.63 -11.56 1.77
N GLU A 71 -7.58 -11.93 3.05
CA GLU A 71 -8.41 -12.98 3.62
C GLU A 71 -9.90 -12.63 3.57
N TYR A 72 -10.27 -11.41 3.94
CA TYR A 72 -11.64 -10.93 3.88
C TYR A 72 -12.18 -10.94 2.44
N PHE A 73 -11.45 -10.38 1.48
CA PHE A 73 -11.85 -10.33 0.06
C PHE A 73 -11.99 -11.74 -0.53
N ARG A 74 -11.07 -12.65 -0.18
CA ARG A 74 -11.15 -14.05 -0.58
C ARG A 74 -12.38 -14.74 0.01
N GLY A 75 -12.66 -14.57 1.30
CA GLY A 75 -13.84 -15.15 1.96
C GLY A 75 -15.17 -14.62 1.41
N ARG A 76 -15.15 -13.44 0.79
CA ARG A 76 -16.31 -12.79 0.16
C ARG A 76 -16.38 -13.00 -1.36
N ASN A 77 -15.45 -13.77 -1.94
CA ASN A 77 -15.34 -14.04 -3.39
C ASN A 77 -15.24 -12.78 -4.27
N LEU A 78 -14.53 -11.74 -3.81
CA LEU A 78 -14.25 -10.56 -4.63
C LEU A 78 -13.24 -10.88 -5.74
N LYS A 79 -13.34 -10.19 -6.88
CA LYS A 79 -12.33 -10.27 -7.96
C LYS A 79 -10.99 -9.66 -7.55
N THR A 80 -11.01 -8.65 -6.67
CA THR A 80 -9.86 -7.84 -6.29
C THR A 80 -8.83 -8.66 -5.52
N ARG A 81 -7.59 -8.70 -6.00
CA ARG A 81 -6.45 -9.33 -5.30
C ARG A 81 -5.71 -8.32 -4.44
N VAL A 82 -5.34 -8.70 -3.21
CA VAL A 82 -4.55 -7.83 -2.32
C VAL A 82 -3.10 -8.28 -2.31
N ILE A 83 -2.16 -7.36 -2.59
CA ILE A 83 -0.73 -7.63 -2.68
C ILE A 83 0.02 -6.68 -1.74
N GLY A 84 0.86 -7.23 -0.86
CA GLY A 84 1.73 -6.46 0.02
C GLY A 84 3.11 -6.19 -0.59
N CYS A 85 3.65 -4.98 -0.40
CA CYS A 85 5.01 -4.62 -0.79
C CYS A 85 5.82 -4.19 0.45
N PRO A 86 6.99 -4.80 0.71
CA PRO A 86 7.74 -4.63 1.95
C PRO A 86 8.52 -3.30 2.00
N LYS A 87 7.95 -2.29 2.64
CA LYS A 87 8.53 -0.96 2.84
C LYS A 87 8.83 -0.69 4.31
N THR A 88 10.10 -0.56 4.66
CA THR A 88 10.53 0.05 5.92
C THR A 88 12.00 0.47 5.81
N ILE A 89 12.33 1.61 6.41
CA ILE A 89 13.72 2.09 6.51
C ILE A 89 14.46 1.45 7.69
N ASP A 90 13.77 0.70 8.53
CA ASP A 90 14.31 0.13 9.77
C ASP A 90 14.93 -1.27 9.54
N GLY A 91 14.65 -1.90 8.39
CA GLY A 91 15.23 -3.21 8.03
C GLY A 91 14.72 -4.38 8.89
N ASP A 92 13.52 -4.22 9.47
CA ASP A 92 12.88 -5.13 10.41
C ASP A 92 11.81 -6.03 9.75
N LEU A 93 11.21 -5.61 8.63
CA LEU A 93 10.33 -6.46 7.82
C LEU A 93 11.12 -7.36 6.88
N LYS A 94 11.60 -8.50 7.40
CA LYS A 94 12.41 -9.47 6.65
C LYS A 94 12.09 -10.92 6.99
N CYS A 95 12.28 -11.79 6.01
CA CYS A 95 12.24 -13.24 6.15
C CYS A 95 13.25 -13.89 5.19
N LYS A 96 13.20 -15.22 5.04
CA LYS A 96 14.10 -15.94 4.12
C LYS A 96 13.87 -15.52 2.66
N GLU A 97 12.62 -15.27 2.29
CA GLU A 97 12.19 -14.90 0.93
C GLU A 97 12.29 -13.39 0.68
N VAL A 98 12.18 -12.58 1.74
CA VAL A 98 12.28 -11.11 1.69
C VAL A 98 13.48 -10.69 2.56
N PRO A 99 14.71 -10.67 2.00
CA PRO A 99 15.91 -10.44 2.80
C PRO A 99 16.07 -8.97 3.24
N THR A 100 15.43 -8.03 2.54
CA THR A 100 15.48 -6.60 2.86
C THR A 100 14.21 -5.89 2.41
N SER A 101 13.87 -4.81 3.11
CA SER A 101 12.79 -3.90 2.76
C SER A 101 13.32 -2.71 1.95
N PHE A 102 12.50 -2.18 1.05
CA PHE A 102 12.97 -1.06 0.24
C PHE A 102 13.04 0.25 1.07
N GLY A 103 14.04 1.07 0.75
CA GLY A 103 14.38 2.30 1.47
C GLY A 103 15.44 2.12 2.56
N PHE A 104 15.67 0.90 3.05
CA PHE A 104 16.69 0.61 4.08
C PHE A 104 18.11 0.98 3.62
N ASP A 105 18.53 0.52 2.43
CA ASP A 105 19.87 0.79 1.88
C ASP A 105 20.19 2.30 1.80
N THR A 106 19.29 3.09 1.21
CA THR A 106 19.45 4.55 1.12
C THR A 106 19.50 5.20 2.50
N ALA A 107 18.66 4.74 3.44
CA ALA A 107 18.62 5.29 4.79
C ALA A 107 19.94 5.04 5.56
N CYS A 108 20.53 3.84 5.45
CA CYS A 108 21.82 3.52 6.06
C CYS A 108 22.94 4.41 5.49
N LYS A 109 23.03 4.51 4.16
CA LYS A 109 24.04 5.35 3.48
C LYS A 109 23.99 6.82 3.89
N LEU A 110 22.78 7.36 4.11
CA LEU A 110 22.62 8.74 4.59
C LEU A 110 22.90 8.90 6.08
N LYS A 111 22.60 7.88 6.89
CA LYS A 111 22.82 7.91 8.35
C LYS A 111 24.26 7.59 8.77
N GLY A 112 25.12 7.16 7.84
CA GLY A 112 26.52 6.84 8.11
C GLY A 112 26.72 5.61 9.00
N VAL A 113 25.73 4.71 9.00
CA VAL A 113 25.75 3.39 9.68
C VAL A 113 25.88 2.27 8.67
#